data_AF-A0A1G3QFC9-F1
#
_entry.id   AF-A0A1G3QFC9-F1
#
_cell.length_a   1.000
_cell.length_b   1.000
_cell.length_c   1.000
_cell.angle_alpha   90.00
_cell.angle_beta   90.00
_cell.angle_gamma   90.00
#
_symmetry.space_group_name_H-M   'P 1'
#
loop_
_entity.id
_entity.type
_entity.pdbx_description
1 polymer ?
#
loop_
_entity_poly.entity_id
_entity_poly.type
_entity_poly.pdbx_seq_one_letter_code
_entity_poly.pdbx_strand_id
1 'polypeptide(L)'
;MPYLVINNYFLWQFVTYMFLHGGYLHLLFNMYALFLFGLPVEQAWGSRRFLIYYMFTGIGAGLTIFVINTFLGGKDFYTTTVGASGAVFGLLLAFGLLFPDIELFFLFIPIPIRAKYLVFIYGGIEVLLLIWTGGRSNISHTGHLGGLLFGLIYFIIIKKRGISFKSKMIKARLNRQINRRQAKSVPVSRTGESMLWDILHKIKNAGPDSLSDDEYQYIKYMEIMMQDMDSLCVEEDFDSDDDYCKKCGSIDACLLRQIKKYL
;
A
#
# COMPACT_ATOMS: atom_id res chain seq x y z
N MET A 1 30.24 14.87 15.29
CA MET A 1 29.30 16.01 15.12
C MET A 1 29.37 17.00 16.28
N PRO A 2 29.24 16.59 17.56
CA PRO A 2 29.07 17.54 18.67
C PRO A 2 30.21 18.56 18.79
N TYR A 3 31.46 18.11 18.70
CA TYR A 3 32.63 18.97 18.79
C TYR A 3 32.62 20.14 17.78
N LEU A 4 32.37 19.87 16.50
CA LEU A 4 32.41 20.90 15.44
C LEU A 4 31.21 21.84 15.50
N VAL A 5 30.07 21.36 15.97
CA VAL A 5 28.88 22.20 16.19
C VAL A 5 29.14 23.22 17.31
N ILE A 6 29.79 22.80 18.41
CA ILE A 6 30.03 23.68 19.57
C ILE A 6 31.18 24.64 19.33
N ASN A 7 32.33 24.14 18.85
CA ASN A 7 33.55 24.94 18.77
C ASN A 7 33.59 25.83 17.53
N ASN A 8 33.00 25.37 16.42
CA ASN A 8 33.10 26.06 15.12
C ASN A 8 31.72 26.52 14.58
N TYR A 9 30.63 26.32 15.32
CA TYR A 9 29.27 26.70 14.91
C TYR A 9 28.80 26.06 13.58
N PHE A 10 29.25 24.83 13.29
CA PHE A 10 28.90 24.12 12.06
C PHE A 10 27.48 23.52 12.10
N LEU A 11 26.46 24.39 12.19
CA LEU A 11 25.05 24.00 12.37
C LEU A 11 24.48 23.17 11.21
N TRP A 12 25.05 23.29 10.00
CA TRP A 12 24.67 22.45 8.86
C TRP A 12 24.92 20.95 9.10
N GLN A 13 25.73 20.58 10.09
CA GLN A 13 25.97 19.18 10.41
C GLN A 13 24.74 18.44 10.89
N PHE A 14 23.71 19.12 11.43
CA PHE A 14 22.43 18.47 11.77
C PHE A 14 21.68 17.91 10.55
N VAL A 15 22.06 18.35 9.34
CA VAL A 15 21.45 17.91 8.08
C VAL A 15 22.44 17.14 7.22
N THR A 16 23.62 17.71 7.00
CA THR A 16 24.61 17.18 6.04
C THR A 16 25.15 15.81 6.40
N TYR A 17 25.19 15.45 7.69
CA TYR A 17 25.65 14.13 8.13
C TYR A 17 24.82 12.97 7.55
N MET A 18 23.54 13.22 7.25
CA MET A 18 22.60 12.23 6.70
C MET A 18 23.03 11.73 5.32
N PHE A 19 23.83 12.51 4.60
CA PHE A 19 24.24 12.21 3.22
C PHE A 19 25.64 11.58 3.15
N LEU A 20 26.36 11.53 4.27
CA LEU A 20 27.67 10.90 4.37
C LEU A 20 27.53 9.46 4.85
N HIS A 21 28.37 8.57 4.35
CA HIS A 21 28.33 7.16 4.72
C HIS A 21 29.75 6.63 4.97
N GLY A 22 29.92 5.86 6.03
CA GLY A 22 31.21 5.30 6.45
C GLY A 22 31.71 4.10 5.64
N GLY A 23 31.07 3.73 4.52
CA GLY A 23 31.48 2.62 3.66
C GLY A 23 30.37 2.12 2.72
N TYR A 24 30.73 1.26 1.76
CA TYR A 24 29.82 0.75 0.73
C TYR A 24 28.65 -0.06 1.32
N LEU A 25 28.92 -0.98 2.24
CA LEU A 25 27.86 -1.77 2.89
C LEU A 25 26.91 -0.87 3.71
N HIS A 26 27.46 0.14 4.39
CA HIS A 26 26.66 1.09 5.16
C HIS A 26 25.72 1.89 4.23
N LEU A 27 26.20 2.36 3.08
CA LEU A 27 25.36 3.00 2.06
C LEU A 27 24.31 2.03 1.50
N LEU A 28 24.71 0.81 1.13
CA LEU A 28 23.83 -0.21 0.56
C LEU A 28 22.64 -0.49 1.48
N PHE A 29 22.89 -0.75 2.77
CA PHE A 29 21.80 -1.06 3.71
C PHE A 29 20.90 0.14 4.01
N ASN A 30 21.44 1.37 4.04
CA ASN A 30 20.61 2.57 4.16
C ASN A 30 19.70 2.74 2.95
N MET A 31 20.24 2.59 1.73
CA MET A 31 19.46 2.73 0.50
C MET A 31 18.45 1.60 0.34
N TYR A 32 18.83 0.37 0.71
CA TYR A 32 17.92 -0.78 0.71
C TYR A 32 16.75 -0.59 1.68
N ALA A 33 17.03 -0.16 2.92
CA ALA A 33 15.99 0.10 3.91
C ALA A 33 15.12 1.32 3.53
N LEU A 34 15.73 2.37 2.98
CA LEU A 34 15.02 3.52 2.42
C LEU A 34 14.09 3.11 1.27
N PHE A 35 14.54 2.23 0.38
CA PHE A 35 13.71 1.69 -0.69
C PHE A 35 12.54 0.85 -0.13
N LEU A 36 12.86 -0.10 0.76
CA LEU A 36 11.89 -1.05 1.31
C LEU A 36 10.79 -0.36 2.13
N PHE A 37 11.16 0.53 3.04
CA PHE A 37 10.21 1.20 3.92
C PHE A 37 9.72 2.53 3.36
N GLY A 38 10.55 3.21 2.56
CA GLY A 38 10.24 4.54 2.05
C GLY A 38 9.25 4.55 0.91
N LEU A 39 9.37 3.65 -0.07
CA LEU A 39 8.43 3.63 -1.19
C LEU A 39 6.96 3.47 -0.74
N PRO A 40 6.60 2.52 0.15
CA PRO A 40 5.21 2.39 0.60
C PRO A 40 4.72 3.62 1.38
N VAL A 41 5.59 4.22 2.21
CA VAL A 41 5.25 5.42 3.00
C VAL A 41 5.09 6.63 2.09
N GLU A 42 5.98 6.81 1.12
CA GLU A 42 5.89 7.87 0.11
C GLU A 42 4.64 7.74 -0.74
N GLN A 43 4.30 6.54 -1.21
CA GLN A 43 3.07 6.31 -1.97
C GLN A 43 1.81 6.61 -1.13
N ALA A 44 1.84 6.35 0.17
CA ALA A 44 0.71 6.64 1.06
C ALA A 44 0.55 8.13 1.36
N TRP A 45 1.66 8.87 1.52
CA TRP A 45 1.66 10.25 1.99
C TRP A 45 1.91 11.31 0.91
N GLY A 46 2.51 10.92 -0.21
CA GLY A 46 3.08 11.78 -1.24
C GLY A 46 4.49 12.29 -0.89
N SER A 47 5.29 12.56 -1.93
CA SER A 47 6.72 12.90 -1.83
C SER A 47 7.03 14.05 -0.87
N ARG A 48 6.22 15.12 -0.87
CA ARG A 48 6.44 16.27 0.02
C ARG A 48 6.35 15.90 1.50
N ARG A 49 5.34 15.12 1.89
CA ARG A 49 5.13 14.75 3.30
C ARG A 49 6.16 13.71 3.74
N PHE A 50 6.48 12.77 2.86
CA PHE A 50 7.56 11.82 3.04
C PHE A 50 8.89 12.54 3.29
N LEU A 51 9.28 13.50 2.44
CA LEU A 51 10.52 14.25 2.60
C LEU A 51 10.54 15.03 3.93
N ILE A 52 9.45 15.72 4.28
CA ILE A 52 9.35 16.43 5.57
C ILE A 52 9.56 15.46 6.74
N TYR A 53 8.94 14.29 6.71
CA TYR A 53 9.08 13.28 7.75
C TYR A 53 10.51 12.72 7.84
N TYR A 54 11.09 12.38 6.69
CA TYR A 54 12.45 11.86 6.59
C TYR A 54 13.47 12.87 7.13
N MET A 55 13.34 14.13 6.75
CA MET A 55 14.20 15.20 7.27
C MET A 55 13.96 15.45 8.77
N PHE A 56 12.71 15.45 9.22
CA PHE A 56 12.37 15.66 10.63
C PHE A 56 13.00 14.59 11.54
N THR A 57 12.91 13.32 11.15
CA THR A 57 13.47 12.21 11.91
C THR A 57 14.98 12.15 11.82
N GLY A 58 15.59 12.46 10.66
CA GLY A 58 17.04 12.56 10.51
C GLY A 58 17.66 13.71 11.32
N ILE A 59 17.08 14.91 11.25
CA ILE A 59 17.52 16.05 12.07
C ILE A 59 17.31 15.73 13.55
N GLY A 60 16.18 15.12 13.91
CA GLY A 60 15.87 14.66 15.25
C GLY A 60 16.89 13.68 15.81
N ALA A 61 17.32 12.68 15.01
CA ALA A 61 18.38 11.76 15.37
C ALA A 61 19.71 12.49 15.61
N GLY A 62 20.07 13.45 14.75
CA GLY A 62 21.25 14.30 14.94
C GLY A 62 21.16 15.09 16.25
N LEU A 63 20.00 15.67 16.54
CA LEU A 63 19.76 16.39 17.79
C LEU A 63 19.87 15.48 19.02
N THR A 64 19.34 14.26 18.97
CA THR A 64 19.48 13.27 20.05
C THR A 64 20.95 12.92 20.30
N ILE A 65 21.72 12.67 19.23
CA ILE A 65 23.17 12.41 19.32
C ILE A 65 23.89 13.61 19.94
N PHE A 66 23.57 14.83 19.50
CA PHE A 66 24.17 16.06 20.01
C PHE A 66 23.91 16.23 21.51
N VAL A 67 22.65 16.14 21.93
CA VAL A 67 22.24 16.35 23.32
C VAL A 67 22.88 15.30 24.22
N ILE A 68 22.85 14.04 23.82
CA ILE A 68 23.40 12.96 24.66
C ILE A 68 24.91 13.09 24.81
N ASN A 69 25.64 13.30 23.71
CA ASN A 69 27.10 13.37 23.75
C ASN A 69 27.64 14.69 24.34
N THR A 70 26.84 15.75 24.37
CA THR A 70 27.26 17.04 24.94
C THR A 70 26.85 17.19 26.39
N PHE A 71 25.60 16.86 26.73
CA PHE A 71 25.00 17.23 28.01
C PHE A 71 24.68 16.05 28.93
N LEU A 72 24.55 14.84 28.40
CA LEU A 72 24.13 13.66 29.18
C LEU A 72 25.26 12.63 29.34
N GLY A 73 26.51 13.05 29.19
CA GLY A 73 27.68 12.20 29.43
C GLY A 73 27.91 11.12 28.35
N GLY A 74 27.41 11.31 27.13
CA GLY A 74 27.73 10.44 26.00
C GLY A 74 29.22 10.45 25.67
N LYS A 75 29.70 9.33 25.10
CA LYS A 75 31.14 9.05 24.96
C LYS A 75 31.72 9.44 23.60
N ASP A 76 30.89 9.92 22.68
CA ASP A 76 31.21 10.17 21.27
C ASP A 76 31.29 11.67 20.92
N PHE A 77 31.74 12.50 21.87
CA PHE A 77 31.82 13.94 21.68
C PHE A 77 32.71 14.35 20.48
N TYR A 78 33.86 13.69 20.35
CA TYR A 78 34.85 13.92 19.28
C TYR A 78 34.61 13.05 18.04
N THR A 79 33.67 12.12 18.09
CA THR A 79 33.41 11.18 17.00
C THR A 79 32.61 11.85 15.88
N THR A 80 33.01 11.60 14.64
CA THR A 80 32.25 12.07 13.46
C THR A 80 31.00 11.22 13.29
N THR A 81 29.86 11.88 13.10
CA THR A 81 28.57 11.20 12.87
C THR A 81 28.31 11.21 11.37
N VAL A 82 27.97 10.06 10.81
CA VAL A 82 27.61 9.90 9.39
C VAL A 82 26.50 8.87 9.25
N GLY A 83 25.61 9.07 8.30
CA GLY A 83 24.62 8.08 7.88
C GLY A 83 23.19 8.58 7.96
N ALA A 84 22.40 8.15 6.98
CA ALA A 84 20.95 8.36 6.92
C ALA A 84 20.15 7.50 7.92
N SER A 85 20.81 6.62 8.67
CA SER A 85 20.15 5.53 9.39
C SER A 85 19.19 6.01 10.49
N GLY A 86 19.46 7.16 11.13
CA GLY A 86 18.50 7.78 12.04
C GLY A 86 17.15 8.09 11.37
N ALA A 87 17.18 8.65 10.16
CA ALA A 87 15.96 8.89 9.39
C ALA A 87 15.30 7.57 8.94
N VAL A 88 16.10 6.56 8.58
CA VAL A 88 15.60 5.22 8.23
C VAL A 88 14.90 4.53 9.40
N PHE A 89 15.41 4.68 10.63
CA PHE A 89 14.72 4.16 11.84
C PHE A 89 13.42 4.91 12.11
N GLY A 90 13.39 6.23 11.88
CA GLY A 90 12.12 6.97 11.83
C GLY A 90 11.16 6.36 10.79
N LEU A 91 11.67 6.05 9.59
CA LEU A 91 10.87 5.46 8.52
C LEU A 91 10.36 4.05 8.84
N LEU A 92 11.16 3.23 9.53
CA LEU A 92 10.73 1.95 10.07
C LEU A 92 9.52 2.12 11.01
N LEU A 93 9.54 3.12 11.89
CA LEU A 93 8.39 3.43 12.75
C LEU A 93 7.17 3.82 11.91
N ALA A 94 7.32 4.76 10.96
CA ALA A 94 6.21 5.16 10.10
C ALA A 94 5.62 3.98 9.34
N PHE A 95 6.47 3.13 8.77
CA PHE A 95 6.04 1.93 8.07
C PHE A 95 5.29 0.97 9.00
N GLY A 96 5.83 0.67 10.18
CA GLY A 96 5.19 -0.20 11.17
C GLY A 96 3.86 0.33 11.70
N LEU A 97 3.68 1.65 11.79
CA LEU A 97 2.42 2.27 12.21
C LEU A 97 1.37 2.33 11.09
N LEU A 98 1.80 2.59 9.85
CA LEU A 98 0.88 2.70 8.71
C LEU A 98 0.47 1.34 8.14
N PHE A 99 1.36 0.36 8.23
CA PHE A 99 1.21 -0.94 7.59
C PHE A 99 1.46 -2.10 8.59
N PRO A 100 0.81 -2.08 9.76
CA PRO A 100 1.17 -2.94 10.89
C PRO A 100 1.09 -4.45 10.60
N ASP A 101 0.21 -4.85 9.68
CA ASP A 101 -0.03 -6.24 9.32
C ASP A 101 0.59 -6.65 7.97
N ILE A 102 1.40 -5.80 7.34
CA ILE A 102 2.21 -6.25 6.20
C ILE A 102 3.28 -7.22 6.71
N GLU A 103 3.31 -8.39 6.09
CA GLU A 103 4.28 -9.44 6.34
C GLU A 103 5.50 -9.26 5.43
N LEU A 104 6.68 -9.27 6.04
CA LEU A 104 7.95 -9.13 5.36
C LEU A 104 8.72 -10.45 5.43
N PHE A 105 9.18 -10.91 4.27
CA PHE A 105 10.08 -12.05 4.13
C PHE A 105 11.51 -11.56 4.11
N PHE A 106 12.35 -12.12 4.96
CA PHE A 106 13.79 -11.89 4.95
C PHE A 106 14.47 -13.11 4.34
N LEU A 107 15.49 -12.90 3.50
CA LEU A 107 16.13 -13.93 2.68
C LEU A 107 16.51 -15.22 3.44
N PHE A 108 16.87 -15.09 4.72
CA PHE A 108 17.34 -16.21 5.56
C PHE A 108 16.38 -16.61 6.68
N ILE A 109 15.23 -15.93 6.81
CA ILE A 109 14.25 -16.23 7.86
C ILE A 109 12.98 -16.76 7.17
N PRO A 110 12.69 -18.07 7.27
CA PRO A 110 11.54 -18.67 6.58
C PRO A 110 10.18 -18.29 7.21
N ILE A 111 10.18 -17.37 8.17
CA ILE A 111 9.00 -16.95 8.92
C ILE A 111 8.71 -15.49 8.57
N PRO A 112 7.54 -15.19 7.98
CA PRO A 112 7.13 -13.81 7.74
C PRO A 112 6.98 -13.05 9.06
N ILE A 113 7.55 -11.85 9.13
CA ILE A 113 7.42 -10.98 10.31
C ILE A 113 6.55 -9.79 9.94
N ARG A 114 5.51 -9.53 10.74
CA ARG A 114 4.67 -8.35 10.55
C ARG A 114 5.43 -7.07 10.88
N ALA A 115 5.22 -6.03 10.08
CA ALA A 115 5.90 -4.75 10.19
C ALA A 115 5.86 -4.13 11.60
N LYS A 116 4.72 -4.25 12.32
CA LYS A 116 4.60 -3.72 13.69
C LYS A 116 5.62 -4.32 14.66
N TYR A 117 5.96 -5.60 14.49
CA TYR A 117 6.93 -6.27 15.36
C TYR A 117 8.36 -5.83 15.07
N LEU A 118 8.67 -5.46 13.82
CA LEU A 118 10.00 -4.99 13.46
C LEU A 118 10.41 -3.73 14.23
N VAL A 119 9.46 -2.82 14.49
CA VAL A 119 9.72 -1.62 15.32
C VAL A 119 10.21 -2.02 16.71
N PHE A 120 9.53 -2.97 17.36
CA PHE A 120 9.89 -3.43 18.70
C PHE A 120 11.17 -4.26 18.70
N ILE A 121 11.35 -5.14 17.71
CA ILE A 121 12.53 -6.00 17.59
C ILE A 121 13.78 -5.13 17.36
N TYR A 122 13.78 -4.30 16.32
CA TYR A 122 14.94 -3.44 16.04
C TYR A 122 15.15 -2.40 17.13
N GLY A 123 14.08 -1.75 17.63
CA GLY A 123 14.20 -0.82 18.75
C GLY A 123 14.78 -1.47 20.01
N GLY A 124 14.34 -2.69 20.34
CA GLY A 124 14.87 -3.46 21.47
C GLY A 124 16.33 -3.87 21.28
N ILE A 125 16.72 -4.31 20.08
CA ILE A 125 18.11 -4.62 19.73
C ILE A 125 18.99 -3.38 19.89
N GLU A 126 18.54 -2.21 19.41
CA GLU A 126 19.30 -0.95 19.54
C GLU A 126 19.51 -0.56 21.01
N VAL A 127 18.48 -0.68 21.86
CA VAL A 127 18.61 -0.44 23.30
C VAL A 127 19.60 -1.43 23.91
N LEU A 128 19.48 -2.72 23.61
CA LEU A 128 20.36 -3.76 24.14
C LEU A 128 21.82 -3.52 23.74
N LEU A 129 22.08 -3.21 22.46
CA LEU A 129 23.42 -2.93 21.95
C LEU A 129 23.99 -1.64 22.52
N LEU A 130 23.17 -0.61 22.70
CA LEU A 130 23.60 0.63 23.37
C LEU A 130 24.09 0.35 24.80
N ILE A 131 23.35 -0.47 25.55
CA ILE A 131 23.71 -0.87 26.92
C ILE A 131 24.97 -1.74 26.91
N TRP A 132 24.99 -2.77 26.06
CA TRP A 132 26.08 -3.75 26.01
C TRP A 132 27.42 -3.14 25.61
N THR A 133 27.41 -2.24 24.61
CA THR A 133 28.61 -1.50 24.19
C THR A 133 28.96 -0.33 25.12
N GLY A 134 28.08 -0.02 26.09
CA GLY A 134 28.22 1.14 26.96
C GLY A 134 28.31 2.46 26.18
N GLY A 135 27.67 2.53 25.01
CA GLY A 135 27.73 3.67 24.09
C GLY A 135 29.04 3.82 23.31
N ARG A 136 29.89 2.80 23.23
CA ARG A 136 31.11 2.80 22.40
C ARG A 136 30.95 1.82 21.25
N SER A 137 30.49 2.30 20.10
CA SER A 137 30.24 1.48 18.92
C SER A 137 30.53 2.27 17.65
N ASN A 138 30.94 1.58 16.59
CA ASN A 138 31.01 2.17 15.24
C ASN A 138 29.62 2.42 14.64
N ILE A 139 28.56 1.94 15.31
CA ILE A 139 27.16 2.13 14.94
C ILE A 139 26.52 3.07 15.96
N SER A 140 25.89 4.13 15.46
CA SER A 140 25.24 5.14 16.30
C SER A 140 23.86 4.67 16.79
N HIS A 141 23.84 3.76 17.76
CA HIS A 141 22.62 3.24 18.39
C HIS A 141 21.74 4.36 18.97
N THR A 142 22.37 5.36 19.58
CA THR A 142 21.72 6.59 20.05
C THR A 142 20.98 7.34 18.92
N GLY A 143 21.58 7.36 17.73
CA GLY A 143 20.97 7.97 16.54
C GLY A 143 19.75 7.19 16.04
N HIS A 144 19.83 5.86 16.02
CA HIS A 144 18.71 5.00 15.63
C HIS A 144 17.51 5.17 16.57
N LEU A 145 17.76 5.16 17.88
CA LEU A 145 16.73 5.42 18.89
C LEU A 145 16.18 6.84 18.81
N GLY A 146 17.03 7.84 18.53
CA GLY A 146 16.62 9.22 18.26
C GLY A 146 15.68 9.31 17.06
N GLY A 147 15.96 8.56 16.00
CA GLY A 147 15.09 8.42 14.83
C GLY A 147 13.70 7.89 15.16
N LEU A 148 13.63 6.78 15.93
CA LEU A 148 12.37 6.23 16.42
C LEU A 148 11.62 7.22 17.30
N LEU A 149 12.31 7.88 18.24
CA LEU A 149 11.74 8.87 19.14
C LEU A 149 11.12 10.04 18.38
N PHE A 150 11.87 10.67 17.46
CA PHE A 150 11.35 11.78 16.68
C PHE A 150 10.27 11.34 15.70
N GLY A 151 10.34 10.11 15.20
CA GLY A 151 9.24 9.50 14.45
C GLY A 151 7.95 9.51 15.28
N LEU A 152 8.01 9.06 16.54
CA LEU A 152 6.85 9.01 17.42
C LEU A 152 6.33 10.42 17.78
N ILE A 153 7.25 11.35 18.06
CA ILE A 153 6.92 12.76 18.31
C ILE A 153 6.18 13.35 17.12
N TYR A 154 6.63 13.10 15.89
CA TYR A 154 5.93 13.54 14.69
C TYR A 154 4.50 13.03 14.67
N PHE A 155 4.28 11.73 14.97
CA PHE A 155 2.95 11.13 15.03
C PHE A 155 2.03 11.74 16.10
N ILE A 156 2.59 12.12 17.25
CA ILE A 156 1.86 12.82 18.31
C ILE A 156 1.44 14.23 17.82
N ILE A 157 2.35 14.97 17.19
CA ILE A 157 2.08 16.33 16.69
C ILE A 157 0.98 16.33 15.63
N ILE A 158 1.06 15.45 14.64
CA ILE A 158 0.07 15.37 13.56
C ILE A 158 -1.32 14.97 14.09
N LYS A 159 -1.38 14.05 15.06
CA LYS A 159 -2.64 13.61 15.67
C LYS A 159 -3.29 14.76 16.42
N LYS A 160 -2.50 15.52 17.20
CA LYS A 160 -2.98 16.71 17.92
C LYS A 160 -3.48 17.81 16.97
N ARG A 161 -2.88 17.94 15.78
CA ARG A 161 -3.29 18.90 14.75
C ARG A 161 -4.45 18.42 13.87
N GLY A 162 -5.03 17.24 14.13
CA GLY A 162 -6.12 16.68 13.33
C GLY A 162 -5.71 16.31 11.89
N ILE A 163 -4.41 16.19 11.62
CA ILE A 163 -3.91 15.88 10.28
C ILE A 163 -4.11 14.38 10.04
N SER A 164 -5.15 14.03 9.30
CA SER A 164 -5.41 12.65 8.90
C SER A 164 -4.54 12.29 7.70
N PHE A 165 -3.69 11.28 7.88
CA PHE A 165 -3.04 10.60 6.76
C PHE A 165 -4.04 9.60 6.17
N LYS A 166 -5.02 10.10 5.42
CA LYS A 166 -5.81 9.25 4.52
C LYS A 166 -4.84 8.72 3.46
N SER A 167 -4.28 7.55 3.72
CA SER A 167 -3.46 6.82 2.77
C SER A 167 -4.26 6.70 1.48
N LYS A 168 -3.79 7.38 0.41
CA LYS A 168 -4.43 7.31 -0.91
C LYS A 168 -4.54 5.84 -1.35
N MET A 169 -3.53 5.04 -1.01
CA MET A 169 -3.47 3.61 -1.27
C MET A 169 -4.52 2.80 -0.47
N ILE A 170 -4.72 3.08 0.82
CA ILE A 170 -5.75 2.41 1.63
C ILE A 170 -7.14 2.83 1.14
N LYS A 171 -7.35 4.11 0.84
CA LYS A 171 -8.62 4.59 0.27
C LYS A 171 -8.88 3.95 -1.10
N ALA A 172 -7.86 3.81 -1.95
CA ALA A 172 -7.98 3.15 -3.24
C ALA A 172 -8.23 1.64 -3.10
N ARG A 173 -7.55 0.93 -2.19
CA ARG A 173 -7.81 -0.50 -1.91
C ARG A 173 -9.20 -0.72 -1.31
N LEU A 174 -9.61 0.13 -0.37
CA LEU A 174 -10.92 0.09 0.24
C LEU A 174 -12.01 0.35 -0.81
N ASN A 175 -11.84 1.38 -1.65
CA ASN A 175 -12.73 1.64 -2.78
C ASN A 175 -12.75 0.46 -3.75
N ARG A 176 -11.61 -0.17 -4.05
CA ARG A 176 -11.54 -1.36 -4.91
C ARG A 176 -12.23 -2.58 -4.29
N GLN A 177 -12.15 -2.76 -2.98
CA GLN A 177 -12.88 -3.81 -2.26
C GLN A 177 -14.38 -3.51 -2.18
N ILE A 178 -14.78 -2.26 -1.92
CA ILE A 178 -16.17 -1.82 -1.94
C ILE A 178 -16.74 -2.02 -3.35
N ASN A 179 -16.04 -1.57 -4.39
CA ASN A 179 -16.45 -1.76 -5.78
C ASN A 179 -16.51 -3.24 -6.15
N ARG A 180 -15.59 -4.10 -5.67
CA ARG A 180 -15.66 -5.55 -5.85
C ARG A 180 -16.84 -6.19 -5.10
N ARG A 181 -17.15 -5.73 -3.89
CA ARG A 181 -18.31 -6.19 -3.11
C ARG A 181 -19.61 -5.73 -3.76
N GLN A 182 -19.66 -4.49 -4.25
CA GLN A 182 -20.76 -3.93 -5.02
C GLN A 182 -20.94 -4.66 -6.35
N ALA A 183 -19.86 -4.94 -7.08
CA ALA A 183 -19.91 -5.77 -8.29
C ALA A 183 -20.39 -7.21 -7.99
N LYS A 184 -20.00 -7.79 -6.86
CA LYS A 184 -20.53 -9.09 -6.38
C LYS A 184 -21.96 -9.02 -5.83
N SER A 185 -22.44 -7.83 -5.45
CA SER A 185 -23.78 -7.60 -4.92
C SER A 185 -24.69 -6.89 -5.92
N VAL A 186 -24.25 -6.72 -7.17
CA VAL A 186 -25.20 -6.52 -8.27
C VAL A 186 -26.12 -7.73 -8.20
N PRO A 187 -27.42 -7.54 -7.94
CA PRO A 187 -28.32 -8.65 -7.88
C PRO A 187 -28.29 -9.27 -9.28
N VAL A 188 -27.72 -10.47 -9.39
CA VAL A 188 -28.20 -11.42 -10.41
C VAL A 188 -29.70 -11.42 -10.21
N SER A 189 -30.43 -10.92 -11.21
CA SER A 189 -31.87 -10.75 -11.14
C SER A 189 -32.47 -12.01 -10.55
N ARG A 190 -33.12 -11.82 -9.40
CA ARG A 190 -33.70 -12.89 -8.57
C ARG A 190 -35.20 -13.03 -8.87
N THR A 191 -35.64 -12.57 -10.03
CA THR A 191 -36.81 -13.10 -10.72
C THR A 191 -36.31 -14.25 -11.60
N GLY A 192 -37.12 -15.25 -11.90
CA GLY A 192 -36.71 -16.41 -12.70
C GLY A 192 -36.45 -16.10 -14.19
N GLU A 193 -35.86 -14.94 -14.49
CA GLU A 193 -35.53 -14.46 -15.82
C GLU A 193 -34.00 -14.38 -15.94
N SER A 194 -33.46 -14.94 -17.02
CA SER A 194 -32.02 -14.98 -17.24
C SER A 194 -31.45 -13.61 -17.57
N MET A 195 -30.15 -13.42 -17.39
CA MET A 195 -29.44 -12.18 -17.77
C MET A 195 -29.63 -11.84 -19.28
N LEU A 196 -29.93 -12.84 -20.12
CA LEU A 196 -30.33 -12.62 -21.52
C LEU A 196 -31.66 -11.85 -21.64
N TRP A 197 -32.58 -12.02 -20.70
CA TRP A 197 -33.87 -11.31 -20.67
C TRP A 197 -33.65 -9.80 -20.47
N ASP A 198 -32.79 -9.43 -19.51
CA ASP A 198 -32.41 -8.04 -19.25
C ASP A 198 -31.73 -7.41 -20.48
N ILE A 199 -30.81 -8.16 -21.11
CA ILE A 199 -30.10 -7.73 -22.32
C ILE A 199 -31.08 -7.50 -23.48
N LEU A 200 -32.00 -8.42 -23.73
CA LEU A 200 -33.01 -8.31 -24.78
C LEU A 200 -33.91 -7.07 -24.57
N HIS A 201 -34.39 -6.86 -23.34
CA HIS A 201 -35.23 -5.72 -23.00
C HIS A 201 -34.47 -4.39 -23.17
N LYS A 202 -33.19 -4.37 -22.80
CA LYS A 202 -32.32 -3.20 -22.96
C LYS A 202 -32.11 -2.85 -24.43
N ILE A 203 -31.82 -3.83 -25.28
CA ILE A 203 -31.63 -3.62 -26.73
C ILE A 203 -32.94 -3.17 -27.40
N LYS A 204 -34.08 -3.77 -27.05
CA LYS A 204 -35.40 -3.36 -27.59
C LYS A 204 -35.73 -1.89 -27.30
N ASN A 205 -35.33 -1.37 -26.13
CA ASN A 205 -35.66 -0.01 -25.71
C ASN A 205 -34.62 1.04 -26.09
N ALA A 206 -33.33 0.71 -26.04
CA ALA A 206 -32.23 1.68 -26.17
C ALA A 206 -31.28 1.39 -27.35
N GLY A 207 -31.53 0.32 -28.11
CA GLY A 207 -30.71 -0.09 -29.25
C GLY A 207 -29.43 -0.86 -28.86
N PRO A 208 -28.74 -1.47 -29.83
CA PRO A 208 -27.57 -2.33 -29.59
C PRO A 208 -26.37 -1.58 -29.00
N ASP A 209 -26.22 -0.28 -29.32
CA ASP A 209 -25.12 0.56 -28.81
C ASP A 209 -25.21 0.83 -27.29
N SER A 210 -26.32 0.45 -26.64
CA SER A 210 -26.51 0.60 -25.20
C SER A 210 -25.82 -0.50 -24.36
N LEU A 211 -25.29 -1.54 -25.02
CA LEU A 211 -24.64 -2.67 -24.35
C LEU A 211 -23.25 -2.30 -23.81
N SER A 212 -22.95 -2.81 -22.62
CA SER A 212 -21.62 -2.77 -22.02
C SER A 212 -20.74 -3.91 -22.55
N ASP A 213 -19.42 -3.74 -22.44
CA ASP A 213 -18.44 -4.76 -22.83
C ASP A 213 -18.69 -6.11 -22.12
N ASP A 214 -19.10 -6.07 -20.85
CA ASP A 214 -19.41 -7.26 -20.05
C ASP A 214 -20.67 -7.99 -20.56
N GLU A 215 -21.72 -7.24 -20.94
CA GLU A 215 -22.95 -7.82 -21.54
C GLU A 215 -22.65 -8.45 -22.91
N TYR A 216 -21.82 -7.79 -23.72
CA TYR A 216 -21.40 -8.31 -25.03
C TYR A 216 -20.57 -9.59 -24.89
N GLN A 217 -19.67 -9.64 -23.90
CA GLN A 217 -18.88 -10.83 -23.60
C GLN A 217 -19.75 -11.98 -23.06
N TYR A 218 -20.79 -11.66 -22.28
CA TYR A 218 -21.76 -12.64 -21.80
C TYR A 218 -22.58 -13.25 -22.95
N ILE A 219 -23.03 -12.45 -23.92
CA ILE A 219 -23.71 -12.93 -25.13
C ILE A 219 -22.81 -13.94 -25.87
N LYS A 220 -21.55 -13.58 -26.15
CA LYS A 220 -20.58 -14.47 -26.82
C LYS A 220 -20.33 -15.76 -26.05
N TYR A 221 -20.26 -15.69 -24.73
CA TYR A 221 -20.10 -16.88 -23.90
C TYR A 221 -21.31 -17.81 -24.01
N MET A 222 -22.52 -17.25 -23.95
CA MET A 222 -23.75 -18.01 -24.10
C MET A 222 -23.88 -18.63 -25.49
N GLU A 223 -23.44 -17.94 -26.55
CA GLU A 223 -23.39 -18.50 -27.91
C GLU A 223 -22.54 -19.76 -27.99
N ILE A 224 -21.37 -19.77 -27.37
CA ILE A 224 -20.48 -20.93 -27.35
C ILE A 224 -21.09 -22.06 -26.53
N MET A 225 -21.66 -21.75 -25.36
CA MET A 225 -22.22 -22.74 -24.45
C MET A 225 -23.51 -23.39 -24.97
N MET A 226 -24.26 -22.67 -25.80
CA MET A 226 -25.56 -23.11 -26.32
C MET A 226 -25.51 -23.53 -27.79
N GLN A 227 -24.31 -23.62 -28.37
CA GLN A 227 -24.09 -23.93 -29.79
C GLN A 227 -24.76 -25.26 -30.22
N ASP A 228 -24.83 -26.25 -29.32
CA ASP A 228 -25.47 -27.55 -29.58
C ASP A 228 -26.98 -27.57 -29.23
N MET A 229 -27.46 -26.59 -28.46
CA MET A 229 -28.87 -26.45 -28.04
C MET A 229 -29.71 -25.57 -28.98
N ASP A 230 -29.10 -24.87 -29.94
CA ASP A 230 -29.80 -24.08 -30.96
C ASP A 230 -30.73 -24.97 -31.83
N SER A 231 -30.48 -26.29 -31.85
CA SER A 231 -31.30 -27.31 -32.51
C SER A 231 -32.63 -27.65 -31.80
N LEU A 232 -32.84 -27.19 -30.57
CA LEU A 232 -34.02 -27.51 -29.75
C LEU A 232 -35.21 -26.54 -29.94
N CYS A 233 -35.03 -25.46 -30.68
CA CYS A 233 -36.12 -24.58 -31.12
C CYS A 233 -36.37 -24.84 -32.62
N VAL A 234 -37.17 -25.86 -32.92
CA VAL A 234 -37.60 -26.14 -34.31
C VAL A 234 -38.41 -24.94 -34.81
N GLU A 235 -38.22 -24.53 -36.07
CA GLU A 235 -38.86 -23.32 -36.63
C GLU A 235 -40.40 -23.32 -36.50
N GLU A 236 -41.04 -24.49 -36.44
CA GLU A 236 -42.49 -24.64 -36.28
C GLU A 236 -42.98 -24.32 -34.86
N ASP A 237 -42.14 -24.47 -33.84
CA ASP A 237 -42.44 -24.14 -32.44
C ASP A 237 -42.08 -22.68 -32.11
N PHE A 238 -41.32 -22.02 -32.99
CA PHE A 238 -40.90 -20.64 -32.81
C PHE A 238 -41.96 -19.66 -33.36
N ASP A 239 -42.70 -19.07 -32.43
CA ASP A 239 -43.66 -17.99 -32.75
C ASP A 239 -42.96 -16.63 -32.58
N SER A 240 -42.83 -15.87 -33.67
CA SER A 240 -42.22 -14.53 -33.61
C SER A 240 -43.04 -13.51 -32.83
N ASP A 241 -44.31 -13.82 -32.59
CA ASP A 241 -45.28 -12.95 -31.91
C ASP A 241 -45.54 -13.42 -30.46
N ASP A 242 -44.94 -14.55 -30.02
CA ASP A 242 -44.95 -14.98 -28.62
C ASP A 242 -43.87 -14.24 -27.83
N ASP A 243 -44.30 -13.22 -27.09
CA ASP A 243 -43.46 -12.43 -26.18
C ASP A 243 -42.71 -13.28 -25.13
N TYR A 244 -43.07 -14.57 -24.93
CA TYR A 244 -42.57 -15.37 -23.81
C TYR A 244 -41.79 -16.65 -24.14
N CYS A 245 -41.31 -16.89 -25.37
CA CYS A 245 -40.47 -18.06 -25.70
C CYS A 245 -41.04 -19.41 -25.19
N LYS A 246 -42.37 -19.53 -24.99
CA LYS A 246 -43.00 -20.59 -24.17
C LYS A 246 -42.93 -21.98 -24.81
N LYS A 247 -42.70 -22.04 -26.11
CA LYS A 247 -42.67 -23.25 -26.92
C LYS A 247 -41.27 -23.82 -27.15
N CYS A 248 -40.22 -23.10 -26.77
CA CYS A 248 -38.84 -23.57 -26.94
C CYS A 248 -38.43 -24.51 -25.79
N GLY A 249 -37.65 -25.55 -26.13
CA GLY A 249 -37.06 -26.46 -25.13
C GLY A 249 -36.05 -25.80 -24.18
N SER A 250 -35.58 -24.59 -24.51
CA SER A 250 -34.72 -23.76 -23.68
C SER A 250 -35.05 -22.27 -23.87
N ILE A 251 -35.44 -21.60 -22.79
CA ILE A 251 -35.75 -20.16 -22.76
C ILE A 251 -34.52 -19.33 -23.14
N ASP A 252 -33.34 -19.73 -22.64
CA ASP A 252 -32.08 -19.02 -22.88
C ASP A 252 -31.65 -19.10 -24.34
N ALA A 253 -31.88 -20.23 -25.02
CA ALA A 253 -31.57 -20.38 -26.44
C ALA A 253 -32.46 -19.46 -27.29
N CYS A 254 -33.74 -19.38 -26.95
CA CYS A 254 -34.69 -18.48 -27.60
C CYS A 254 -34.32 -17.00 -27.41
N LEU A 255 -33.99 -16.58 -26.19
CA LEU A 255 -33.59 -15.20 -25.89
C LEU A 255 -32.32 -14.80 -26.62
N LEU A 256 -31.32 -15.69 -26.65
CA LEU A 256 -30.07 -15.46 -27.37
C LEU A 256 -30.32 -15.28 -28.88
N ARG A 257 -31.22 -16.08 -29.46
CA ARG A 257 -31.63 -15.93 -30.87
C ARG A 257 -32.39 -14.62 -31.12
N GLN A 258 -33.21 -14.15 -30.18
CA GLN A 258 -33.85 -12.84 -30.29
C GLN A 258 -32.84 -11.69 -30.21
N ILE A 259 -31.90 -11.74 -29.27
CA ILE A 259 -30.83 -10.73 -29.13
C ILE A 259 -30.05 -10.58 -30.43
N LYS A 260 -29.68 -11.71 -31.08
CA LYS A 260 -29.00 -11.73 -32.37
C LYS A 260 -29.75 -11.03 -33.51
N LYS A 261 -31.07 -10.85 -33.43
CA LYS A 261 -31.83 -10.09 -34.45
C LYS A 261 -31.59 -8.58 -34.35
N TYR A 262 -31.13 -8.10 -33.20
CA TYR A 262 -30.93 -6.68 -32.94
C TYR A 262 -29.45 -6.26 -32.91
N LEU A 263 -28.52 -7.24 -32.89
CA LEU A 263 -27.08 -7.04 -33.02
C LEU A 263 -26.66 -7.10 -34.48
#